data_AF-A0A2V6G6F8-F1
#
_entry.id   AF-A0A2V6G6F8-F1
#
_cell.length_a   1.000
_cell.length_b   1.000
_cell.length_c   1.000
_cell.angle_alpha   90.00
_cell.angle_beta   90.00
_cell.angle_gamma   90.00
#
_symmetry.space_group_name_H-M   'P 1'
#
loop_
_entity.id
_entity.type
_entity.pdbx_description
1 polymer ?
#
loop_
_entity_poly.entity_id
_entity_poly.type
_entity_poly.pdbx_seq_one_letter_code
_entity_poly.pdbx_strand_id
1 'polypeptide(L)'
;MVRMLHEVPAYQDLDHSEVLAAVFNRPKYIWMRRRDRVQQAVSWVIAAQTEIWSQTPGDQTRTAVPLHFNFEKIDQRYNQITENEQSWENYFGQNRLEPFVLFYEDVSASHRATAERVLEFLAVPFPAGLELPAPTVEKQASAMSEEWAAAYLEQKAKLKRATMTKLE
;
A
#
# COMPACT_ATOMS: atom_id res chain seq x y z
N MET A 1 -14.97 -1.95 -12.68
CA MET A 1 -14.63 -0.80 -13.55
C MET A 1 -14.18 -1.27 -14.92
N VAL A 2 -13.00 -1.88 -15.09
CA VAL A 2 -12.52 -2.34 -16.41
C VAL A 2 -13.41 -3.39 -17.07
N ARG A 3 -14.01 -4.29 -16.27
CA ARG A 3 -15.00 -5.26 -16.78
C ARG A 3 -16.20 -4.62 -17.48
N MET A 4 -16.64 -3.43 -17.04
CA MET A 4 -17.73 -2.69 -17.69
C MET A 4 -17.26 -2.01 -18.97
N LEU A 5 -15.97 -1.69 -19.11
CA LEU A 5 -15.44 -1.05 -20.31
C LEU A 5 -15.40 -2.00 -21.51
N HIS A 6 -15.27 -3.32 -21.28
CA HIS A 6 -15.41 -4.32 -22.35
C HIS A 6 -16.85 -4.44 -22.89
N GLU A 7 -17.86 -3.86 -22.24
CA GLU A 7 -19.22 -3.78 -22.78
C GLU A 7 -19.36 -2.71 -23.88
N VAL A 8 -18.37 -1.83 -24.02
CA VAL A 8 -18.30 -0.84 -25.11
C VAL A 8 -17.70 -1.51 -26.34
N PRO A 9 -18.37 -1.50 -27.52
CA PRO A 9 -17.87 -2.19 -28.72
C PRO A 9 -16.46 -1.79 -29.15
N ALA A 10 -16.04 -0.55 -28.86
CA ALA A 10 -14.70 -0.06 -29.16
C ALA A 10 -13.57 -0.72 -28.34
N TYR A 11 -13.90 -1.40 -27.23
CA TYR A 11 -12.94 -1.94 -26.25
C TYR A 11 -13.14 -3.44 -25.98
N GLN A 12 -14.11 -4.08 -26.62
CA GLN A 12 -14.52 -5.46 -26.32
C GLN A 12 -13.39 -6.49 -26.56
N ASP A 13 -12.57 -6.26 -27.60
CA ASP A 13 -11.52 -7.18 -28.06
C ASP A 13 -10.12 -6.82 -27.52
N LEU A 14 -10.02 -5.69 -26.81
CA LEU A 14 -8.77 -5.24 -26.19
C LEU A 14 -8.52 -6.02 -24.91
N ASP A 15 -7.25 -6.27 -24.58
CA ASP A 15 -6.89 -6.77 -23.25
C ASP A 15 -7.04 -5.68 -22.18
N HIS A 16 -6.93 -6.06 -20.90
CA HIS A 16 -7.11 -5.13 -19.78
C HIS A 16 -6.20 -3.90 -19.86
N SER A 17 -4.94 -4.08 -20.27
CA SER A 17 -3.95 -3.00 -20.35
C SER A 17 -4.23 -2.08 -21.54
N GLU A 18 -4.66 -2.65 -22.66
CA GLU A 18 -5.04 -1.94 -23.88
C GLU A 18 -6.29 -1.10 -23.66
N VAL A 19 -7.29 -1.60 -22.92
CA VAL A 19 -8.46 -0.82 -22.51
C VAL A 19 -8.04 0.39 -21.67
N LEU A 20 -7.15 0.20 -20.69
CA LEU A 20 -6.65 1.31 -19.89
C LEU A 20 -5.84 2.31 -20.73
N ALA A 21 -5.03 1.83 -21.66
CA ALA A 21 -4.28 2.67 -22.58
C ALA A 21 -5.20 3.50 -23.49
N ALA A 22 -6.30 2.92 -23.98
CA ALA A 22 -7.27 3.61 -24.81
C ALA A 22 -8.04 4.67 -24.01
N VAL A 23 -8.57 4.30 -22.84
CA VAL A 23 -9.42 5.18 -22.02
C VAL A 23 -8.63 6.35 -21.42
N PHE A 24 -7.40 6.09 -20.96
CA PHE A 24 -6.57 7.10 -20.30
C PHE A 24 -5.47 7.68 -21.18
N ASN A 25 -5.53 7.44 -22.50
CA ASN A 25 -4.57 7.91 -23.48
C ASN A 25 -3.11 7.63 -23.07
N ARG A 26 -2.76 6.35 -22.93
CA ARG A 26 -1.46 5.84 -22.47
C ARG A 26 -1.08 6.37 -21.07
N PRO A 27 -1.74 5.86 -20.01
CA PRO A 27 -1.53 6.35 -18.66
C PRO A 27 -0.10 6.10 -18.19
N LYS A 28 0.41 7.04 -17.37
CA LYS A 28 1.60 6.80 -16.55
C LYS A 28 1.19 6.10 -15.27
N TYR A 29 1.96 5.10 -14.85
CA TYR A 29 1.70 4.34 -13.64
C TYR A 29 2.61 4.82 -12.51
N ILE A 30 2.03 5.11 -11.35
CA ILE A 30 2.76 5.35 -10.10
C ILE A 30 2.40 4.22 -9.15
N TRP A 31 3.39 3.44 -8.73
CA TRP A 31 3.17 2.28 -7.89
C TRP A 31 3.72 2.55 -6.48
N MET A 32 2.81 2.80 -5.55
CA MET A 32 3.12 2.99 -4.13
C MET A 32 3.31 1.65 -3.43
N ARG A 33 4.45 1.49 -2.77
CA ARG A 33 4.86 0.29 -2.04
C ARG A 33 5.22 0.64 -0.61
N ARG A 34 5.32 -0.37 0.25
CA ARG A 34 5.85 -0.22 1.61
C ARG A 34 6.94 -1.27 1.82
N ARG A 35 8.09 -0.85 2.35
CA ARG A 35 9.22 -1.77 2.55
C ARG A 35 8.92 -2.74 3.68
N ASP A 36 8.31 -2.25 4.75
CA ASP A 36 7.88 -3.08 5.87
C ASP A 36 6.43 -3.56 5.74
N ARG A 37 6.27 -4.75 5.15
CA ARG A 37 4.96 -5.41 4.96
C ARG A 37 4.34 -5.91 6.26
N VAL A 38 5.16 -6.19 7.29
CA VAL A 38 4.64 -6.62 8.60
C VAL A 38 3.99 -5.44 9.29
N GLN A 39 4.68 -4.30 9.33
CA GLN A 39 4.11 -3.07 9.86
C GLN A 39 2.88 -2.61 9.06
N GLN A 40 2.86 -2.86 7.74
CA GLN A 40 1.67 -2.61 6.92
C GLN A 40 0.48 -3.50 7.33
N ALA A 41 0.71 -4.80 7.55
CA ALA A 41 -0.34 -5.72 7.97
C ALA A 41 -0.87 -5.38 9.36
N VAL A 42 0.02 -5.09 10.31
CA VAL A 42 -0.36 -4.67 11.68
C VAL A 42 -1.17 -3.39 11.67
N SER A 43 -0.68 -2.36 10.97
CA SER A 43 -1.38 -1.07 10.85
C SER A 43 -2.77 -1.24 10.26
N TRP A 44 -2.94 -2.12 9.26
CA TRP A 44 -4.24 -2.44 8.68
C TRP A 44 -5.17 -3.12 9.70
N VAL A 45 -4.68 -4.09 10.48
CA VAL A 45 -5.50 -4.80 11.48
C VAL A 45 -5.91 -3.86 12.62
N ILE A 46 -5.04 -2.94 13.03
CA ILE A 46 -5.38 -1.91 14.02
C ILE A 46 -6.46 -0.98 13.46
N ALA A 47 -6.26 -0.44 12.25
CA ALA A 47 -7.24 0.43 11.58
C ALA A 47 -8.60 -0.26 11.40
N ALA A 48 -8.62 -1.55 11.08
CA ALA A 48 -9.84 -2.35 10.95
C ALA A 48 -10.58 -2.54 12.30
N GLN A 49 -9.87 -2.56 13.44
CA GLN A 49 -10.48 -2.65 14.77
C GLN A 49 -10.97 -1.29 15.28
N THR A 50 -10.26 -0.21 14.98
CA THR A 50 -10.65 1.14 15.41
C THR A 50 -11.63 1.81 14.45
N GLU A 51 -11.78 1.29 13.23
CA GLU A 51 -12.42 1.95 12.08
C GLU A 51 -11.75 3.28 11.69
N ILE A 52 -10.51 3.49 12.14
CA ILE A 52 -9.74 4.71 11.88
C ILE A 52 -8.65 4.38 10.88
N TRP A 53 -8.84 4.86 9.65
CA TRP A 53 -7.91 4.68 8.52
C TRP A 53 -6.99 5.88 8.29
N SER A 54 -7.37 7.04 8.84
CA SER A 54 -6.63 8.29 8.81
C SER A 54 -7.09 9.17 9.95
N GLN A 55 -6.20 9.98 10.52
CA GLN A 55 -6.54 11.01 11.50
C GLN A 55 -5.99 12.35 11.03
N THR A 56 -6.84 13.37 11.09
CA THR A 56 -6.46 14.76 10.86
C THR A 56 -6.40 15.50 12.20
N PRO A 57 -5.49 16.48 12.39
CA PRO A 57 -5.50 17.34 13.57
C PRO A 57 -6.90 17.93 13.80
N GLY A 58 -7.50 17.63 14.96
CA GLY A 58 -8.85 18.07 15.33
C GLY A 58 -9.95 17.01 15.22
N ASP A 59 -9.68 15.84 14.66
CA ASP A 59 -10.60 14.70 14.74
C ASP A 59 -10.74 14.28 16.21
N GLN A 60 -11.99 14.21 16.69
CA GLN A 60 -12.26 13.68 18.02
C GLN A 60 -11.80 12.22 18.05
N THR A 61 -10.94 11.87 19.01
CA THR A 61 -10.51 10.49 19.23
C THR A 61 -11.75 9.65 19.48
N ARG A 62 -12.14 8.82 18.49
CA ARG A 62 -13.24 7.86 18.67
C ARG A 62 -12.88 6.98 19.85
N THR A 63 -13.84 6.75 20.74
CA THR A 63 -13.68 6.04 22.03
C THR A 63 -12.74 4.84 21.86
N ALA A 64 -11.70 4.77 22.69
CA ALA A 64 -10.68 3.72 22.60
C ALA A 64 -11.34 2.33 22.69
N VAL A 65 -11.52 1.68 21.53
CA VAL A 65 -11.91 0.27 21.48
C VAL A 65 -10.72 -0.53 22.00
N PRO A 66 -10.91 -1.50 22.90
CA PRO A 66 -9.81 -2.36 23.33
C PRO A 66 -9.25 -3.10 22.12
N LEU A 67 -7.97 -2.89 21.86
CA LEU A 67 -7.27 -3.51 20.74
C LEU A 67 -6.73 -4.86 21.13
N HIS A 68 -6.99 -5.85 20.29
CA HIS A 68 -6.60 -7.24 20.54
C HIS A 68 -5.65 -7.72 19.46
N PHE A 69 -4.46 -8.13 19.88
CA PHE A 69 -3.51 -8.81 19.00
C PHE A 69 -4.14 -10.11 18.49
N ASN A 70 -4.07 -10.34 17.18
CA ASN A 70 -4.53 -11.57 16.56
C ASN A 70 -3.55 -11.97 15.45
N PHE A 71 -2.76 -13.00 15.73
CA PHE A 71 -1.75 -13.52 14.82
C PHE A 71 -2.33 -13.92 13.46
N GLU A 72 -3.44 -14.65 13.43
CA GLU A 72 -4.05 -15.16 12.20
C GLU A 72 -4.51 -14.03 11.29
N LYS A 73 -5.14 -12.99 11.85
CA LYS A 73 -5.57 -11.82 11.08
C LYS A 73 -4.38 -11.05 10.49
N ILE A 74 -3.30 -10.89 11.25
CA ILE A 74 -2.07 -10.24 10.77
C ILE A 74 -1.43 -11.11 9.68
N ASP A 75 -1.39 -12.43 9.87
CA ASP A 75 -0.80 -13.36 8.90
C ASP A 75 -1.55 -13.38 7.57
N GLN A 76 -2.88 -13.49 7.63
CA GLN A 76 -3.75 -13.41 6.46
C GLN A 76 -3.53 -12.10 5.71
N ARG A 77 -3.46 -10.98 6.44
CA ARG A 77 -3.24 -9.68 5.82
C ARG A 77 -1.85 -9.54 5.21
N TYR A 78 -0.82 -10.06 5.87
CA TYR A 78 0.55 -10.10 5.32
C TYR A 78 0.62 -10.90 4.02
N ASN A 79 -0.01 -12.08 3.98
CA ASN A 79 -0.05 -12.92 2.79
C ASN A 79 -0.80 -12.21 1.65
N GLN A 80 -1.96 -11.60 1.95
CA GLN A 80 -2.73 -10.82 0.97
C GLN A 80 -1.95 -9.62 0.41
N ILE A 81 -1.19 -8.89 1.26
CA ILE A 81 -0.31 -7.81 0.81
C ILE A 81 0.75 -8.38 -0.15
N THR A 82 1.36 -9.52 0.20
CA THR A 82 2.39 -10.17 -0.61
C THR A 82 1.85 -10.63 -1.97
N GLU A 83 0.67 -11.24 -1.99
CA GLU A 83 -0.02 -11.67 -3.23
C GLU A 83 -0.40 -10.48 -4.12
N ASN A 84 -0.88 -9.39 -3.53
CA ASN A 84 -1.21 -8.17 -4.28
C ASN A 84 0.04 -7.54 -4.89
N GLU A 85 1.15 -7.48 -4.15
CA GLU A 85 2.45 -6.99 -4.64
C GLU A 85 2.92 -7.83 -5.84
N GLN A 86 2.89 -9.16 -5.72
CA GLN A 86 3.25 -10.06 -6.82
C GLN A 86 2.32 -9.90 -8.03
N SER A 87 1.03 -9.69 -7.79
CA SER A 87 0.05 -9.48 -8.87
C SER A 87 0.34 -8.21 -9.66
N TRP A 88 0.73 -7.12 -8.97
CA TRP A 88 1.17 -5.89 -9.63
C TRP A 88 2.47 -6.07 -10.40
N GLU A 89 3.48 -6.72 -9.82
CA GLU A 89 4.74 -7.03 -10.52
C GLU A 89 4.49 -7.84 -11.80
N ASN A 90 3.63 -8.86 -11.71
CA ASN A 90 3.23 -9.68 -12.85
C ASN A 90 2.49 -8.84 -13.91
N TYR A 91 1.54 -8.00 -13.48
CA TYR A 91 0.80 -7.12 -14.39
C TYR A 91 1.74 -6.18 -15.15
N PHE A 92 2.68 -5.51 -14.46
CA PHE A 92 3.62 -4.61 -15.12
C PHE A 92 4.56 -5.38 -16.07
N GLY A 93 5.08 -6.53 -15.65
CA GLY A 93 5.96 -7.36 -16.46
C GLY A 93 5.29 -7.92 -17.72
N GLN A 94 4.08 -8.48 -17.58
CA GLN A 94 3.32 -9.05 -18.70
C GLN A 94 2.98 -8.00 -19.76
N ASN A 95 2.66 -6.79 -19.34
CA ASN A 95 2.26 -5.69 -20.23
C ASN A 95 3.42 -4.77 -20.64
N ARG A 96 4.66 -5.09 -20.23
CA ARG A 96 5.88 -4.29 -20.50
C ARG A 96 5.73 -2.82 -20.08
N LEU A 97 5.11 -2.61 -18.93
CA LEU A 97 4.87 -1.31 -18.33
C LEU A 97 5.94 -1.02 -17.28
N GLU A 98 6.51 0.19 -17.30
CA GLU A 98 7.48 0.65 -16.32
C GLU A 98 6.81 1.65 -15.37
N PRO A 99 6.37 1.23 -14.17
CA PRO A 99 5.79 2.13 -13.20
C PRO A 99 6.86 2.97 -12.50
N PHE A 100 6.51 4.19 -12.14
CA PHE A 100 7.28 4.96 -11.18
C PHE A 100 7.03 4.41 -9.77
N VAL A 101 8.02 3.69 -9.24
CA VAL A 101 7.95 3.09 -7.90
C VAL A 101 8.20 4.14 -6.83
N LEU A 102 7.26 4.25 -5.90
CA LEU A 102 7.36 5.07 -4.69
C LEU A 102 7.28 4.18 -3.45
N PHE A 103 8.08 4.50 -2.44
CA PHE A 103 7.97 3.86 -1.15
C PHE A 103 7.37 4.81 -0.12
N TYR A 104 6.45 4.29 0.68
CA TYR A 104 5.81 5.00 1.78
C TYR A 104 6.83 5.67 2.70
N GLU A 105 7.94 5.02 3.01
CA GLU A 105 8.96 5.57 3.90
C GLU A 105 9.66 6.79 3.29
N ASP A 106 9.82 6.84 1.96
CA ASP A 106 10.41 8.00 1.27
C ASP A 106 9.41 9.17 1.26
N VAL A 107 8.13 8.87 1.05
CA VAL A 107 7.03 9.84 1.10
C VAL A 107 6.94 10.46 2.49
N SER A 108 6.96 9.62 3.52
CA SER A 108 6.88 10.06 4.92
C SER A 108 8.11 10.84 5.36
N ALA A 109 9.29 10.55 4.79
CA ALA A 109 10.52 11.28 5.09
C ALA A 109 10.52 12.68 4.47
N SER A 110 10.02 12.83 3.24
CA SER A 110 9.87 14.13 2.59
C SER A 110 8.77 14.12 1.52
N HIS A 111 7.63 14.73 1.87
CA HIS A 111 6.53 14.97 0.96
C HIS A 111 6.95 15.86 -0.22
N ARG A 112 7.80 16.87 0.04
CA ARG A 112 8.32 17.76 -1.00
C ARG A 112 9.18 17.04 -2.02
N ALA A 113 10.22 16.34 -1.56
CA ALA A 113 11.11 15.62 -2.48
C ALA A 113 10.35 14.55 -3.27
N THR A 114 9.36 13.90 -2.65
CA THR A 114 8.51 12.93 -3.34
C THR A 114 7.61 13.59 -4.39
N ALA A 115 6.97 14.72 -4.07
CA ALA A 115 6.16 15.48 -5.02
C ALA A 115 6.99 15.96 -6.22
N GLU A 116 8.20 16.45 -5.98
CA GLU A 116 9.14 16.86 -7.03
C GLU A 116 9.45 15.69 -7.98
N ARG A 117 9.81 14.52 -7.46
CA ARG A 117 10.06 13.32 -8.28
C ARG A 117 8.82 12.85 -9.06
N VAL A 118 7.64 12.96 -8.46
CA VAL A 118 6.38 12.63 -9.15
C VAL A 118 6.11 13.61 -10.29
N LEU A 119 6.24 14.92 -10.06
CA LEU A 119 6.03 15.92 -11.12
C LEU A 119 7.06 15.78 -12.25
N GLU A 120 8.32 15.50 -11.91
CA GLU A 120 9.36 15.17 -12.88
C GLU A 120 8.97 13.95 -13.72
N PHE A 121 8.57 12.85 -13.09
CA PHE A 121 8.08 11.66 -13.80
C PHE A 121 6.86 11.97 -14.70
N LEU A 122 5.96 12.83 -14.25
CA LEU A 122 4.81 13.27 -15.02
C LEU A 122 5.17 14.25 -16.15
N ALA A 123 6.40 14.78 -16.18
CA ALA A 123 6.85 15.86 -17.06
C ALA A 123 6.04 17.16 -16.86
N VAL A 124 5.67 17.44 -15.61
CA VAL A 124 4.97 18.65 -15.19
C VAL A 124 5.98 19.54 -14.47
N PRO A 125 6.13 20.83 -14.85
CA PRO A 125 7.02 21.73 -14.14
C PRO A 125 6.60 21.86 -12.67
N PHE A 126 7.56 21.81 -11.75
CA PHE A 126 7.30 22.16 -10.36
C PHE A 126 7.04 23.67 -10.28
N PRO A 127 5.85 24.15 -9.87
CA PRO A 127 5.56 25.57 -9.86
C PRO A 127 6.48 26.31 -8.89
N ALA A 128 7.10 27.39 -9.35
CA ALA A 128 7.90 28.26 -8.48
C ALA A 128 6.98 28.83 -7.37
N GLY A 129 7.33 28.56 -6.12
CA GLY A 129 6.54 29.01 -4.96
C GLY A 129 5.37 28.09 -4.56
N LEU A 130 5.29 26.86 -5.09
CA LEU A 130 4.35 25.88 -4.56
C LEU A 130 4.77 25.50 -3.13
N GLU A 131 4.05 26.03 -2.15
CA GLU A 131 4.11 25.60 -0.76
C GLU A 131 3.29 24.33 -0.60
N LEU A 132 3.95 23.22 -0.28
CA LEU A 132 3.27 21.99 0.06
C LEU A 132 2.86 22.09 1.52
N PRO A 133 1.55 22.06 1.83
CA PRO A 133 1.11 22.08 3.22
C PRO A 133 1.74 20.90 3.97
N ALA A 134 2.01 21.10 5.25
CA ALA A 134 2.40 19.99 6.11
C ALA A 134 1.33 18.88 5.99
N PRO A 135 1.74 17.60 5.96
CA PRO A 135 0.80 16.49 5.84
C PRO A 135 -0.27 16.61 6.92
N THR A 136 -1.53 16.64 6.50
CA THR A 136 -2.68 16.66 7.40
C THR A 136 -2.91 15.32 8.08
N VAL A 137 -2.28 14.24 7.62
CA VAL A 137 -2.41 12.90 8.20
C VAL A 137 -1.23 12.61 9.11
N GLU A 138 -1.51 12.36 10.39
CA GLU A 138 -0.46 12.00 11.35
C GLU A 138 0.07 10.58 11.12
N LYS A 139 1.36 10.37 11.39
CA LYS A 139 1.97 9.03 11.36
C LYS A 139 1.35 8.18 12.47
N GLN A 140 0.55 7.19 12.10
CA GLN A 140 -0.15 6.31 13.05
C GLN A 140 0.69 5.13 13.57
N ALA A 141 1.97 5.04 13.22
CA ALA A 141 2.85 4.06 13.83
C ALA A 141 3.03 4.41 15.32
N SER A 142 2.51 3.55 16.18
CA SER A 142 2.55 3.68 17.64
C SER A 142 3.42 2.58 18.25
N ALA A 143 3.83 2.76 19.51
CA ALA A 143 4.54 1.73 20.27
C ALA A 143 3.83 0.35 20.21
N MET A 144 2.50 0.36 20.27
CA MET A 144 1.69 -0.86 20.16
C MET A 144 1.77 -1.51 18.76
N SER A 145 1.87 -0.74 17.68
CA SER A 145 2.08 -1.32 16.34
C SER A 145 3.45 -2.00 16.22
N GLU A 146 4.48 -1.43 16.85
CA GLU A 146 5.82 -2.03 16.92
C GLU A 146 5.82 -3.30 17.78
N GLU A 147 5.15 -3.28 18.94
CA GLU A 147 4.97 -4.46 19.80
C GLU A 147 4.26 -5.60 19.07
N TRP A 148 3.19 -5.30 18.33
CA TRP A 148 2.45 -6.31 17.56
C TRP A 148 3.28 -6.86 16.40
N ALA A 149 4.06 -6.03 15.72
CA ALA A 149 4.98 -6.48 14.68
C ALA A 149 6.05 -7.43 15.25
N ALA A 150 6.63 -7.09 16.40
CA ALA A 150 7.60 -7.93 17.09
C ALA A 150 6.99 -9.28 17.53
N ALA A 151 5.81 -9.25 18.17
CA ALA A 151 5.10 -10.45 18.60
C ALA A 151 4.73 -11.36 17.41
N TYR A 152 4.28 -10.79 16.29
CA TYR A 152 4.00 -11.51 15.06
C TYR A 152 5.25 -12.22 14.52
N LEU A 153 6.38 -11.52 14.43
CA LEU A 153 7.64 -12.08 13.92
C LEU A 153 8.14 -13.23 14.81
N GLU A 154 8.07 -13.06 16.12
CA GLU A 154 8.46 -14.10 17.08
C GLU A 154 7.58 -15.37 16.92
N GLN A 155 6.26 -15.19 16.85
CA GLN A 155 5.33 -16.30 16.70
C GLN A 155 5.48 -17.00 15.34
N LYS A 156 5.65 -16.24 14.25
CA LYS A 156 5.93 -16.79 12.91
C LYS A 156 7.21 -17.63 12.90
N ALA A 157 8.27 -17.17 13.57
CA ALA A 157 9.52 -17.91 13.69
C ALA A 157 9.40 -19.19 14.54
N LYS A 158 8.59 -19.17 15.60
CA LYS A 158 8.27 -20.39 16.39
C LYS A 158 7.53 -21.42 15.55
N LEU A 159 6.50 -21.00 14.81
CA LEU A 159 5.73 -21.89 13.94
C LEU A 159 6.58 -22.50 12.82
N LYS A 160 7.42 -21.70 12.15
CA LYS A 160 8.35 -22.20 11.12
C LYS A 160 9.27 -23.30 11.66
N ARG A 161 9.87 -23.09 12.84
CA ARG A 161 10.72 -24.10 13.50
C ARG A 161 9.96 -25.37 13.82
N ALA A 162 8.76 -25.26 14.40
CA ALA A 162 7.93 -26.42 14.73
C ALA A 162 7.51 -27.25 13.51
N THR A 163 7.28 -26.61 12.36
CA THR A 163 6.97 -27.31 11.10
C THR A 163 8.19 -28.04 10.55
N MET A 164 9.40 -27.46 10.63
CA MET A 164 10.62 -28.11 10.16
C MET A 164 10.97 -29.36 10.97
N THR A 165 10.82 -29.33 12.30
CA THR A 165 11.09 -30.49 13.17
C THR A 165 10.11 -31.65 12.97
N LYS A 166 8.94 -31.43 12.34
CA LYS A 166 7.96 -32.48 12.04
C LYS A 166 8.18 -33.15 10.67
N LEU A 167 9.06 -32.59 9.84
CA LEU A 167 9.38 -33.10 8.49
C LEU A 167 10.67 -33.94 8.47
N GLU A 168 11.35 -34.07 9.62
CA GLU A 168 12.52 -34.93 9.87
C GLU A 168 12.12 -36.20 10.60
#